data_AF-A0A920IQU4-F1
#
_entry.id   AF-A0A920IQU4-F1
#
_cell.length_a   1.000
_cell.length_b   1.000
_cell.length_c   1.000
_cell.angle_alpha   90.00
_cell.angle_beta   90.00
_cell.angle_gamma   90.00
#
_symmetry.space_group_name_H-M   'P 1'
#
loop_
_entity.id
_entity.type
_entity.pdbx_description
1 polymer ?
#
loop_
_entity_poly.entity_id
_entity_poly.type
_entity_poly.pdbx_seq_one_letter_code
_entity_poly.pdbx_strand_id
1 'polypeptide(L)'
;MGWREFIRGVYWENMPQYKNLNFWSHKLKLNNNWYSGETGIPPLDDAIIESRDLAYSHHINRLMVISNLMTLTGIHPNEMYKWFMEMYIDAYDWVMVPNVYGMGSYADGGIFSTKPYICGSSYMLRMSNYSKGDWCDTVDGLYWGFIENNIKFLNLTSASPL
;
A
#
# COMPACT_ATOMS: atom_id res chain seq x y z
N MET A 1 5.27 12.10 -22.63
CA MET A 1 4.38 12.17 -21.44
C MET A 1 4.59 10.91 -20.60
N GLY A 2 4.48 10.98 -19.28
CA GLY A 2 4.83 9.87 -18.38
C GLY A 2 3.92 9.77 -17.16
N TRP A 3 4.38 9.06 -16.13
CA TRP A 3 3.59 8.68 -14.94
C TRP A 3 2.82 9.84 -14.30
N ARG A 4 3.50 10.96 -14.04
CA ARG A 4 2.89 12.13 -13.39
C ARG A 4 1.67 12.70 -14.12
N GLU A 5 1.71 12.73 -15.45
CA GLU A 5 0.57 13.23 -16.24
C GLU A 5 -0.57 12.20 -16.32
N PHE A 6 -0.24 10.90 -16.29
CA PHE A 6 -1.24 9.84 -16.15
C PHE A 6 -2.00 9.95 -14.82
N ILE A 7 -1.27 10.10 -13.70
CA ILE A 7 -1.86 10.34 -12.36
C ILE A 7 -2.85 11.51 -12.41
N ARG A 8 -2.44 12.63 -13.02
CA ARG A 8 -3.29 13.81 -13.16
C ARG A 8 -4.57 13.51 -13.96
N GLY A 9 -4.46 12.78 -15.07
CA GLY A 9 -5.61 12.37 -15.88
C GLY A 9 -6.60 11.51 -15.09
N VAL A 10 -6.11 10.47 -14.40
CA VAL A 10 -6.93 9.58 -13.57
C VAL A 10 -7.67 10.37 -12.49
N TYR A 11 -6.98 11.29 -11.82
CA TYR A 11 -7.59 12.10 -10.77
C TYR A 11 -8.78 12.91 -11.29
N TRP A 12 -8.60 13.68 -12.36
CA TRP A 12 -9.66 14.57 -12.85
C TRP A 12 -10.83 13.82 -13.49
N GLU A 13 -10.58 12.65 -14.09
CA GLU A 13 -11.64 11.83 -14.72
C GLU A 13 -12.56 11.17 -13.68
N ASN A 14 -12.05 10.86 -12.48
CA ASN A 14 -12.79 10.05 -11.51
C ASN A 14 -13.20 10.78 -10.22
N MET A 15 -12.75 12.02 -10.03
CA MET A 15 -13.15 12.83 -8.88
C MET A 15 -14.57 13.39 -9.08
N PRO A 16 -15.36 13.51 -7.99
CA PRO A 16 -15.00 13.28 -6.59
C PRO A 16 -15.16 11.83 -6.09
N GLN A 17 -15.73 10.93 -6.89
CA GLN A 17 -16.15 9.59 -6.45
C GLN A 17 -14.96 8.71 -6.05
N TYR A 18 -13.78 8.94 -6.62
CA TYR A 18 -12.59 8.14 -6.39
C TYR A 18 -12.20 8.02 -4.91
N LYS A 19 -12.41 9.07 -4.09
CA LYS A 19 -12.15 9.06 -2.64
C LYS A 19 -13.13 8.22 -1.82
N ASN A 20 -14.22 7.73 -2.43
CA ASN A 20 -15.22 6.89 -1.77
C ASN A 20 -15.04 5.40 -2.12
N LEU A 21 -14.04 5.07 -2.94
CA LEU A 21 -13.80 3.70 -3.38
C LEU A 21 -13.12 2.90 -2.26
N ASN A 22 -13.63 1.69 -2.04
CA ASN A 22 -13.12 0.75 -1.06
C ASN A 22 -13.50 -0.68 -1.51
N PHE A 23 -12.92 -1.11 -2.63
CA PHE A 23 -13.22 -2.38 -3.28
C PHE A 23 -13.15 -3.58 -2.33
N TRP A 24 -12.12 -3.63 -1.47
CA TRP A 24 -11.92 -4.71 -0.50
C TRP A 24 -12.82 -4.60 0.75
N SER A 25 -13.61 -3.54 0.88
CA SER A 25 -14.42 -3.27 2.07
C SER A 25 -13.61 -3.26 3.38
N HIS A 26 -12.37 -2.76 3.32
CA HIS A 26 -11.47 -2.60 4.46
C HIS A 26 -12.02 -1.61 5.48
N LYS A 27 -11.80 -1.86 6.79
CA LYS A 27 -12.44 -1.09 7.88
C LYS A 27 -11.49 -0.68 9.01
N LEU A 28 -10.29 -1.24 9.06
CA LEU A 28 -9.39 -1.01 10.17
C LEU A 28 -8.77 0.38 10.11
N LYS A 29 -8.41 0.91 11.28
CA LYS A 29 -7.73 2.18 11.45
C LYS A 29 -6.27 1.95 11.80
N LEU A 30 -5.43 2.93 11.50
CA LEU A 30 -4.04 2.91 11.92
C LEU A 30 -3.96 3.14 13.43
N ASN A 31 -3.08 2.39 14.09
CA ASN A 31 -2.71 2.61 15.50
C ASN A 31 -1.42 3.46 15.58
N ASN A 32 -0.99 3.79 16.80
CA ASN A 32 0.18 4.64 17.02
C ASN A 32 1.50 4.03 16.48
N ASN A 33 1.59 2.71 16.34
CA ASN A 33 2.81 2.06 15.86
C ASN A 33 3.13 2.44 14.40
N TRP A 34 2.10 2.79 13.62
CA TRP A 34 2.26 3.32 12.26
C TRP A 34 2.86 4.73 12.21
N TYR A 35 2.94 5.41 13.36
CA TYR A 35 3.56 6.73 13.49
C TYR A 35 4.89 6.68 14.28
N SER A 36 5.03 5.74 15.23
CA SER A 36 6.27 5.56 15.98
C SER A 36 7.31 4.71 15.23
N GLY A 37 6.90 3.80 14.34
CA GLY A 37 7.79 2.83 13.69
C GLY A 37 8.09 1.64 14.60
N GLU A 38 7.10 1.18 15.37
CA GLU A 38 7.24 0.11 16.37
C GLU A 38 6.26 -1.04 16.07
N THR A 39 6.18 -1.43 14.80
CA THR A 39 5.28 -2.50 14.33
C THR A 39 5.86 -3.89 14.56
N GLY A 40 7.18 -4.00 14.78
CA GLY A 40 7.87 -5.28 14.90
C GLY A 40 8.21 -5.91 13.56
N ILE A 41 8.04 -5.16 12.45
CA ILE A 41 8.40 -5.56 11.09
C ILE A 41 9.52 -4.61 10.64
N PRO A 42 10.81 -5.02 10.71
CA PRO A 42 11.95 -4.13 10.44
C PRO A 42 11.87 -3.31 9.15
N PRO A 43 11.53 -3.89 7.96
CA PRO A 43 11.39 -3.07 6.75
C PRO A 43 10.30 -2.01 6.84
N LEU A 44 9.22 -2.27 7.58
CA LEU A 44 8.14 -1.31 7.76
C LEU A 44 8.54 -0.22 8.77
N ASP A 45 9.15 -0.63 9.88
CA ASP A 45 9.59 0.27 10.95
C ASP A 45 10.60 1.30 10.41
N ASP A 46 11.60 0.84 9.66
CA ASP A 46 12.59 1.72 9.01
C ASP A 46 11.93 2.64 7.99
N ALA A 47 10.98 2.15 7.18
CA ALA A 47 10.27 2.97 6.20
C ALA A 47 9.38 4.05 6.84
N ILE A 48 8.77 3.76 8.00
CA ILE A 48 8.00 4.72 8.79
C ILE A 48 8.93 5.79 9.37
N ILE A 49 10.04 5.38 9.98
CA ILE A 49 11.03 6.28 10.58
C ILE A 49 11.64 7.20 9.52
N GLU A 50 12.03 6.65 8.36
CA GLU A 50 12.55 7.43 7.22
C GLU A 50 11.52 8.47 6.77
N SER A 51 10.27 8.06 6.58
CA SER A 51 9.18 8.95 6.16
C SER A 51 8.91 10.05 7.21
N ARG A 52 8.92 9.71 8.49
CA ARG A 52 8.69 10.66 9.59
C ARG A 52 9.80 11.70 9.68
N ASP A 53 11.04 11.25 9.64
CA ASP A 53 12.20 12.09 9.96
C ASP A 53 12.65 12.92 8.75
N LEU A 54 12.43 12.42 7.53
CA LEU A 54 12.83 13.08 6.28
C LEU A 54 11.68 13.66 5.46
N ALA A 55 10.43 13.39 5.85
CA ALA A 55 9.24 13.67 5.02
C ALA A 55 9.35 13.07 3.60
N TYR A 56 10.13 11.99 3.46
CA TYR A 56 10.49 11.36 2.19
C TYR A 56 10.80 9.88 2.39
N SER A 57 10.47 9.09 1.39
CA SER A 57 11.00 7.74 1.19
C SER A 57 10.91 7.40 -0.29
N HIS A 58 11.75 6.46 -0.73
CA HIS A 58 11.74 6.01 -2.12
C HIS A 58 10.41 5.35 -2.47
N HIS A 59 9.98 5.48 -3.74
CA HIS A 59 8.68 4.99 -4.21
C HIS A 59 8.41 3.51 -3.85
N ILE A 60 9.43 2.66 -3.88
CA ILE A 60 9.27 1.23 -3.58
C ILE A 60 8.89 0.97 -2.11
N ASN A 61 9.38 1.79 -1.17
CA ASN A 61 9.01 1.69 0.25
C ASN A 61 7.54 2.09 0.43
N ARG A 62 7.11 3.15 -0.27
CA ARG A 62 5.70 3.59 -0.25
C ARG A 62 4.76 2.50 -0.75
N LEU A 63 5.11 1.85 -1.87
CA LEU A 63 4.27 0.86 -2.54
C LEU A 63 4.36 -0.53 -1.89
N MET A 64 5.54 -1.14 -1.93
CA MET A 64 5.71 -2.57 -1.63
C MET A 64 5.91 -2.88 -0.15
N VAL A 65 6.12 -1.85 0.69
CA VAL A 65 6.24 -2.01 2.14
C VAL A 65 5.04 -1.39 2.84
N ILE A 66 4.92 -0.07 2.82
CA ILE A 66 3.90 0.66 3.59
C ILE A 66 2.49 0.35 3.07
N SER A 67 2.21 0.64 1.79
CA SER A 67 0.86 0.43 1.22
C SER A 67 0.49 -1.05 1.15
N ASN A 68 1.45 -1.91 0.80
CA ASN A 68 1.27 -3.36 0.82
C ASN A 68 0.80 -3.84 2.21
N LEU A 69 1.53 -3.51 3.28
CA LEU A 69 1.18 -3.99 4.63
C LEU A 69 -0.10 -3.34 5.16
N MET A 70 -0.38 -2.07 4.85
CA MET A 70 -1.68 -1.46 5.17
C MET A 70 -2.84 -2.19 4.46
N THR A 71 -2.63 -2.61 3.21
CA THR A 71 -3.62 -3.35 2.43
C THR A 71 -3.81 -4.76 2.98
N LEU A 72 -2.72 -5.51 3.21
CA LEU A 72 -2.79 -6.87 3.76
C LEU A 72 -3.42 -6.91 5.15
N THR A 73 -3.24 -5.85 5.95
CA THR A 73 -3.86 -5.74 7.28
C THR A 73 -5.32 -5.27 7.23
N GLY A 74 -5.86 -4.83 6.08
CA GLY A 74 -7.25 -4.41 5.98
C GLY A 74 -7.54 -2.98 6.45
N ILE A 75 -6.54 -2.09 6.38
CA ILE A 75 -6.68 -0.66 6.72
C ILE A 75 -7.59 0.03 5.69
N HIS A 76 -8.48 0.88 6.19
CA HIS A 76 -9.39 1.65 5.35
C HIS A 76 -8.61 2.63 4.44
N PRO A 77 -8.92 2.74 3.13
CA PRO A 77 -8.18 3.60 2.19
C PRO A 77 -8.05 5.05 2.62
N ASN A 78 -9.09 5.63 3.25
CA ASN A 78 -9.03 6.99 3.79
C ASN A 78 -8.00 7.15 4.93
N GLU A 79 -7.77 6.11 5.73
CA GLU A 79 -6.74 6.12 6.79
C GLU A 79 -5.35 6.05 6.15
N MET A 80 -5.17 5.21 5.12
CA MET A 80 -3.94 5.18 4.33
C MET A 80 -3.67 6.54 3.69
N TYR A 81 -4.67 7.13 3.03
CA TYR A 81 -4.56 8.43 2.37
C TYR A 81 -4.17 9.52 3.37
N LYS A 82 -4.82 9.55 4.53
CA LYS A 82 -4.48 10.50 5.59
C LYS A 82 -3.02 10.37 6.02
N TRP A 83 -2.56 9.14 6.26
CA TRP A 83 -1.17 8.89 6.64
C TRP A 83 -0.19 9.34 5.55
N PHE A 84 -0.42 9.00 4.28
CA PHE A 84 0.43 9.48 3.17
C PHE A 84 0.42 11.01 3.03
N MET A 85 -0.70 11.67 3.31
CA MET A 85 -0.78 13.13 3.30
C MET A 85 -0.03 13.79 4.46
N GLU A 86 0.07 13.11 5.62
CA GLU A 86 0.77 13.61 6.80
C GLU A 86 2.29 13.40 6.71
N MET A 87 2.74 12.32 6.06
CA MET A 87 4.12 11.85 6.16
C MET A 87 5.04 12.31 5.03
N TYR A 88 4.52 12.86 3.92
CA TYR A 88 5.35 13.21 2.77
C TYR A 88 5.24 14.68 2.37
N ILE A 89 6.38 15.32 2.14
CA ILE A 89 6.45 16.73 1.70
C ILE A 89 5.91 16.94 0.28
N ASP A 90 5.91 15.89 -0.54
CA ASP A 90 5.41 15.89 -1.92
C ASP A 90 3.93 15.48 -2.02
N ALA A 91 3.22 15.42 -0.89
CA ALA A 91 1.83 15.02 -0.83
C ALA A 91 0.87 16.15 -1.26
N TYR A 92 0.37 16.02 -2.48
CA TYR A 92 -0.76 16.80 -2.98
C TYR A 92 -1.92 15.89 -3.31
N ASP A 93 -3.14 16.35 -3.07
CA ASP A 93 -4.37 15.56 -3.23
C ASP A 93 -4.45 14.85 -4.59
N TRP A 94 -4.23 15.58 -5.67
CA TRP A 94 -4.30 15.05 -7.03
C TRP A 94 -3.25 13.99 -7.35
N VAL A 95 -2.13 13.98 -6.60
CA VAL A 95 -1.08 12.97 -6.72
C VAL A 95 -1.41 11.78 -5.83
N MET A 96 -1.81 12.02 -4.59
CA MET A 96 -1.98 10.99 -3.57
C MET A 96 -3.23 10.16 -3.79
N VAL A 97 -4.31 10.73 -4.29
CA VAL A 97 -5.56 10.00 -4.51
C VAL A 97 -5.37 8.81 -5.47
N PRO A 98 -4.84 8.97 -6.70
CA PRO A 98 -4.63 7.82 -7.58
C PRO A 98 -3.54 6.86 -7.08
N ASN A 99 -2.47 7.38 -6.45
CA ASN A 99 -1.40 6.52 -5.94
C ASN A 99 -1.85 5.68 -4.73
N VAL A 100 -2.67 6.21 -3.83
CA VAL A 100 -3.12 5.48 -2.63
C VAL A 100 -4.32 4.58 -2.94
N TYR A 101 -5.38 5.12 -3.54
CA TYR A 101 -6.62 4.34 -3.79
C TYR A 101 -6.47 3.39 -4.98
N GLY A 102 -5.68 3.77 -5.98
CA GLY A 102 -5.39 2.92 -7.14
C GLY A 102 -4.20 2.00 -6.88
N MET A 103 -3.00 2.53 -7.06
CA MET A 103 -1.77 1.72 -7.04
C MET A 103 -1.51 1.01 -5.70
N GLY A 104 -1.61 1.76 -4.60
CA GLY A 104 -1.17 1.30 -3.29
C GLY A 104 -2.11 0.30 -2.63
N SER A 105 -3.42 0.47 -2.79
CA SER A 105 -4.42 -0.35 -2.09
C SER A 105 -5.38 -1.11 -2.99
N TYR A 106 -5.43 -0.81 -4.29
CA TYR A 106 -6.44 -1.35 -5.21
C TYR A 106 -7.89 -1.09 -4.72
N ALA A 107 -8.09 -0.07 -3.90
CA ALA A 107 -9.40 0.35 -3.41
C ALA A 107 -10.33 0.78 -4.56
N ASP A 108 -9.76 1.20 -5.68
CA ASP A 108 -10.49 1.59 -6.89
C ASP A 108 -11.04 0.42 -7.72
N GLY A 109 -10.73 -0.82 -7.37
CA GLY A 109 -11.23 -2.00 -8.06
C GLY A 109 -10.71 -2.16 -9.49
N GLY A 110 -9.60 -1.51 -9.83
CA GLY A 110 -8.88 -1.73 -11.07
C GLY A 110 -8.99 -0.63 -12.12
N ILE A 111 -9.44 0.58 -11.73
CA ILE A 111 -9.42 1.76 -12.61
C ILE A 111 -7.97 2.13 -12.97
N PHE A 112 -7.07 2.05 -11.99
CA PHE A 112 -5.68 2.46 -12.12
C PHE A 112 -4.76 1.36 -12.65
N SER A 113 -4.95 0.14 -12.16
CA SER A 113 -4.11 -1.00 -12.46
C SER A 113 -4.96 -2.26 -12.59
N THR A 114 -4.50 -3.24 -13.37
CA THR A 114 -5.28 -4.47 -13.57
C THR A 114 -5.14 -5.47 -12.43
N LYS A 115 -4.13 -5.33 -11.57
CA LYS A 115 -3.84 -6.25 -10.47
C LYS A 115 -3.37 -5.50 -9.21
N PRO A 116 -3.72 -5.97 -8.00
CA PRO A 116 -3.21 -5.37 -6.76
C PRO A 116 -1.71 -5.63 -6.60
N TYR A 117 -0.98 -4.61 -6.15
CA TYR A 117 0.44 -4.72 -5.79
C TYR A 117 0.57 -5.24 -4.36
N ILE A 118 0.52 -6.56 -4.21
CA ILE A 118 0.69 -7.24 -2.92
C ILE A 118 1.89 -8.19 -2.96
N CYS A 119 2.60 -8.31 -1.85
CA CYS A 119 3.70 -9.27 -1.73
C CYS A 119 3.89 -9.79 -0.29
N GLY A 120 4.45 -10.98 -0.18
CA GLY A 120 4.94 -11.55 1.08
C GLY A 120 6.38 -11.16 1.38
N SER A 121 6.93 -11.77 2.44
CA SER A 121 8.27 -11.50 2.95
C SER A 121 9.38 -11.84 1.92
N SER A 122 9.13 -12.82 1.05
CA SER A 122 10.08 -13.28 0.03
C SER A 122 10.49 -12.18 -0.94
N TYR A 123 9.54 -11.33 -1.36
CA TYR A 123 9.81 -10.17 -2.21
C TYR A 123 10.67 -9.14 -1.47
N MET A 124 10.30 -8.83 -0.22
CA MET A 124 11.02 -7.85 0.60
C MET A 124 12.47 -8.30 0.81
N LEU A 125 12.70 -9.56 1.16
CA LEU A 125 14.05 -10.13 1.33
C LEU A 125 14.87 -10.07 0.03
N ARG A 126 14.25 -10.29 -1.13
CA ARG A 126 14.94 -10.27 -2.43
C ARG A 126 15.33 -8.86 -2.87
N MET A 127 14.54 -7.86 -2.50
CA MET A 127 14.68 -6.47 -2.96
C MET A 127 15.36 -5.55 -1.93
N SER A 128 15.83 -6.10 -0.81
CA SER A 128 16.42 -5.33 0.29
C SER A 128 17.61 -6.07 0.90
N ASN A 129 18.24 -5.45 1.90
CA ASN A 129 19.33 -6.04 2.66
C ASN A 129 18.88 -6.59 4.02
N TYR A 130 17.56 -6.78 4.24
CA TYR A 130 17.08 -7.39 5.48
C TYR A 130 17.40 -8.88 5.53
N SER A 131 17.78 -9.36 6.71
CA SER A 131 17.90 -10.78 6.97
C SER A 131 16.54 -11.39 7.29
N LYS A 132 16.37 -12.67 6.96
CA LYS A 132 15.19 -13.44 7.36
C LYS A 132 15.08 -13.46 8.89
N GLY A 133 13.87 -13.28 9.41
CA GLY A 133 13.57 -13.37 10.85
C GLY A 133 12.08 -13.62 11.09
N ASP A 134 11.67 -13.64 12.35
CA ASP A 134 10.29 -13.98 12.76
C ASP A 134 9.22 -13.06 12.13
N TRP A 135 9.60 -11.82 11.78
CA TRP A 135 8.73 -10.90 11.06
C TRP A 135 8.27 -11.45 9.70
N CYS A 136 9.03 -12.35 9.08
CA CYS A 136 8.66 -12.96 7.81
C CYS A 136 7.38 -13.80 7.95
N ASP A 137 7.25 -14.56 9.03
CA ASP A 137 6.07 -15.40 9.27
C ASP A 137 4.82 -14.53 9.49
N THR A 138 4.97 -13.39 10.15
CA THR A 138 3.90 -12.38 10.31
C THR A 138 3.46 -11.83 8.95
N VAL A 139 4.41 -11.39 8.12
CA VAL A 139 4.11 -10.83 6.78
C VAL A 139 3.50 -11.88 5.86
N ASP A 140 4.02 -13.11 5.88
CA ASP A 140 3.50 -14.20 5.05
C ASP A 140 2.12 -14.65 5.54
N GLY A 141 1.86 -14.65 6.85
CA GLY A 141 0.54 -14.89 7.40
C GLY A 141 -0.48 -13.84 6.95
N LEU A 142 -0.12 -12.56 6.96
CA LEU A 142 -0.94 -11.48 6.42
C LEU A 142 -1.19 -11.64 4.92
N TYR A 143 -0.15 -11.97 4.15
CA TYR A 143 -0.25 -12.21 2.72
C TYR A 143 -1.20 -13.36 2.40
N TRP A 144 -0.99 -14.53 2.97
CA TRP A 144 -1.84 -15.70 2.70
C TRP A 144 -3.26 -15.51 3.20
N GLY A 145 -3.45 -14.84 4.36
CA GLY A 145 -4.78 -14.46 4.84
C GLY A 145 -5.51 -13.54 3.86
N PHE A 146 -4.82 -12.56 3.26
CA PHE A 146 -5.40 -11.72 2.22
C PHE A 146 -5.77 -12.53 0.96
N ILE A 147 -4.88 -13.44 0.51
CA ILE A 147 -5.14 -14.30 -0.65
C ILE A 147 -6.37 -15.17 -0.42
N GLU A 148 -6.47 -15.83 0.74
CA GLU A 148 -7.58 -16.72 1.08
C GLU A 148 -8.93 -15.97 1.09
N ASN A 149 -8.96 -14.81 1.75
CA ASN A 149 -10.17 -13.98 1.83
C ASN A 149 -10.65 -13.45 0.47
N ASN A 150 -9.73 -13.30 -0.49
CA ASN A 150 -9.99 -12.69 -1.79
C ASN A 150 -9.80 -13.65 -2.98
N ILE A 151 -9.72 -14.95 -2.73
CA ILE A 151 -9.31 -15.96 -3.70
C ILE A 151 -10.20 -15.99 -4.95
N LYS A 152 -11.50 -15.69 -4.80
CA LYS A 152 -12.45 -15.63 -5.93
C LYS A 152 -12.05 -14.57 -6.95
N PHE A 153 -11.67 -13.38 -6.50
CA PHE A 153 -11.23 -12.30 -7.38
C PHE A 153 -9.84 -12.60 -7.97
N LEU A 154 -8.92 -13.10 -7.14
CA LEU A 154 -7.54 -13.36 -7.56
C LEU A 154 -7.41 -14.53 -8.54
N ASN A 155 -8.26 -15.54 -8.45
CA ASN A 155 -8.30 -16.64 -9.43
C ASN A 155 -8.82 -16.20 -10.80
N LEU A 156 -9.77 -15.27 -10.85
CA LEU A 156 -10.31 -14.73 -12.11
C LEU A 156 -9.26 -13.91 -12.88
N THR A 157 -8.22 -13.43 -12.21
CA THR A 157 -7.19 -12.56 -12.80
C THR A 157 -5.91 -13.31 -13.20
N SER A 158 -5.88 -14.66 -13.11
CA SER A 158 -4.73 -15.53 -13.43
C SER A 158 -3.41 -15.00 -12.84
N ALA A 159 -3.21 -15.22 -11.54
CA ALA A 159 -2.02 -14.79 -10.82
C ALA A 159 -0.99 -15.93 -10.72
N SER A 160 0.18 -15.73 -11.33
CA SER A 160 1.42 -16.20 -10.71
C SER A 160 1.80 -15.16 -9.66
N PRO A 161 2.05 -15.52 -8.39
CA PRO A 161 2.65 -14.60 -7.43
C PRO A 161 4.05 -14.18 -7.90
N LEU A 162 4.41 -12.90 -7.74
CA LEU A 162 5.74 -12.34 -8.00
C LEU A 162 6.72 -12.64 -6.85
#